data_AF-A0A497NEN7-F1
#
_entry.id   AF-A0A497NEN7-F1
#
_cell.length_a   1.000
_cell.length_b   1.000
_cell.length_c   1.000
_cell.angle_alpha   90.00
_cell.angle_beta   90.00
_cell.angle_gamma   90.00
#
_symmetry.space_group_name_H-M   'P 1'
#
loop_
_entity.id
_entity.type
_entity.pdbx_description
1 polymer ?
#
loop_
_entity_poly.entity_id
_entity_poly.type
_entity_poly.pdbx_seq_one_letter_code
_entity_poly.pdbx_strand_id
1 'polypeptide(L)'
;KVYSGIAEALEILGLKSDFSPGSEKTCPNLTVEGKKISGSSQCHKKGVVLQHGTLLLDVDLEKMFTFLRVPWAKTCMEIVNVAKNKITSVKKELGREISIGEMKNALTKGFEKALDIRLASSELTPYESELAEKLYKTKYTTNEWNTHGKE
;
A
#
# COMPACT_ATOMS: atom_id res chain seq x y z
N LYS A 1 -6.69 -13.86 0.29
CA LYS A 1 -6.35 -13.89 1.73
C LYS A 1 -5.77 -12.56 2.21
N VAL A 2 -4.58 -12.10 1.77
CA VAL A 2 -4.05 -10.82 2.27
C VAL A 2 -4.94 -9.61 1.93
N TYR A 3 -5.43 -9.49 0.69
CA TYR A 3 -6.39 -8.43 0.35
C TYR A 3 -7.68 -8.49 1.19
N SER A 4 -8.08 -9.68 1.63
CA SER A 4 -9.22 -9.84 2.53
C SER A 4 -8.96 -9.17 3.88
N GLY A 5 -7.73 -9.20 4.40
CA GLY A 5 -7.39 -8.49 5.65
C GLY A 5 -7.51 -6.97 5.53
N ILE A 6 -7.10 -6.40 4.40
CA ILE A 6 -7.26 -4.97 4.13
C ILE A 6 -8.74 -4.62 3.89
N ALA A 7 -9.48 -5.47 3.17
CA ALA A 7 -10.91 -5.27 2.93
C ALA A 7 -11.72 -5.28 4.23
N GLU A 8 -11.43 -6.22 5.13
CA GLU A 8 -12.05 -6.29 6.46
C GLU A 8 -11.68 -5.07 7.32
N ALA A 9 -10.45 -4.57 7.21
CA ALA A 9 -10.04 -3.34 7.90
C ALA A 9 -10.83 -2.10 7.41
N LEU A 10 -11.07 -2.01 6.09
CA LEU A 10 -11.90 -0.95 5.51
C LEU A 10 -13.36 -1.09 5.93
N GLU A 11 -13.91 -2.31 5.96
CA GLU A 11 -15.27 -2.60 6.40
C GLU A 11 -15.48 -2.19 7.88
N ILE A 12 -14.50 -2.45 8.75
CA ILE A 12 -14.52 -2.01 10.17
C ILE A 12 -14.63 -0.49 10.29
N LEU A 13 -14.05 0.26 9.35
CA LEU A 13 -14.14 1.72 9.29
C LEU A 13 -15.45 2.20 8.63
N GLY A 14 -16.29 1.29 8.13
CA GLY A 14 -17.52 1.61 7.41
C GLY A 14 -17.34 1.84 5.91
N LEU A 15 -16.19 1.45 5.34
CA LEU A 15 -15.90 1.55 3.92
C LEU A 15 -16.03 0.20 3.23
N LYS A 16 -17.02 0.07 2.36
CA LYS A 16 -17.14 -1.10 1.49
C LYS A 16 -16.07 -1.03 0.39
N SER A 17 -15.26 -2.07 0.30
CA SER A 17 -14.22 -2.18 -0.72
C SER A 17 -14.45 -3.37 -1.64
N ASP A 18 -14.12 -3.17 -2.91
CA ASP A 18 -14.18 -4.20 -3.94
C ASP A 18 -12.76 -4.61 -4.35
N PHE A 19 -12.54 -5.91 -4.44
CA PHE A 19 -11.30 -6.44 -4.99
C PHE A 19 -11.38 -6.49 -6.51
N SER A 20 -10.52 -5.72 -7.16
CA SER A 20 -10.26 -5.85 -8.58
C SER A 20 -9.15 -6.89 -8.78
N PRO A 21 -9.42 -8.03 -9.44
CA PRO A 21 -8.39 -9.03 -9.73
C PRO A 21 -7.35 -8.52 -10.74
N GLY A 22 -7.57 -7.35 -11.34
CA GLY A 22 -6.70 -6.79 -12.36
C GLY A 22 -6.93 -7.42 -13.75
N SER A 23 -5.96 -7.22 -14.63
CA SER A 23 -5.91 -7.73 -16.00
C SER A 23 -4.44 -7.91 -16.43
N GLU A 24 -4.18 -8.34 -17.65
CA GLU A 24 -2.82 -8.37 -18.23
C GLU A 24 -2.06 -7.04 -18.12
N LYS A 25 -2.79 -5.92 -18.05
CA LYS A 25 -2.22 -4.56 -17.98
C LYS A 25 -2.36 -3.91 -16.61
N THR A 26 -3.06 -4.53 -15.67
CA THR A 26 -3.36 -3.92 -14.37
C THR A 26 -3.20 -4.93 -13.24
N CYS A 27 -2.34 -4.61 -12.27
CA CYS A 27 -2.19 -5.47 -11.09
C CYS A 27 -3.48 -5.50 -10.25
N PRO A 28 -3.71 -6.58 -9.49
CA PRO A 28 -4.80 -6.64 -8.54
C PRO A 28 -4.75 -5.47 -7.54
N ASN A 29 -5.92 -4.93 -7.21
CA ASN A 29 -6.02 -3.76 -6.34
C ASN A 29 -7.35 -3.74 -5.57
N LEU A 30 -7.40 -3.00 -4.46
CA LEU A 30 -8.65 -2.68 -3.78
C LEU A 30 -9.14 -1.32 -4.23
N THR A 31 -10.45 -1.25 -4.48
CA THR A 31 -11.17 -0.03 -4.83
C THR A 31 -12.28 0.25 -3.85
N VAL A 32 -12.58 1.54 -3.64
CA VAL A 32 -13.79 2.03 -2.99
C VAL A 32 -14.51 2.89 -4.02
N GLU A 33 -15.79 2.61 -4.28
CA GLU A 33 -16.55 3.24 -5.37
C GLU A 33 -15.85 3.19 -6.74
N GLY A 34 -15.16 2.09 -7.05
CA GLY A 34 -14.39 1.93 -8.30
C GLY A 34 -13.09 2.75 -8.38
N LYS A 35 -12.72 3.49 -7.31
CA LYS A 35 -11.47 4.26 -7.23
C LYS A 35 -10.45 3.51 -6.39
N LYS A 36 -9.21 3.45 -6.86
CA LYS A 36 -8.09 2.77 -6.18
C LYS A 36 -7.76 3.47 -4.86
N ILE A 37 -7.69 2.70 -3.77
CA ILE A 37 -7.34 3.20 -2.43
C ILE A 37 -6.02 2.62 -1.90
N SER A 38 -5.51 1.54 -2.50
CA SER A 38 -4.29 0.87 -2.05
C SER A 38 -3.36 0.47 -3.20
N GLY A 39 -2.06 0.41 -2.91
CA GLY A 39 -1.03 -0.20 -3.73
C GLY A 39 -0.51 -1.47 -3.07
N SER A 40 -0.12 -2.47 -3.85
CA SER A 40 0.27 -3.78 -3.34
C SER A 40 1.39 -4.38 -4.20
N SER A 41 2.30 -5.08 -3.55
CA SER A 41 3.42 -5.80 -4.14
C SER A 41 3.65 -7.10 -3.37
N GLN A 42 4.02 -8.17 -4.07
CA GLN A 42 4.20 -9.49 -3.51
C GLN A 42 5.45 -10.16 -4.07
N CYS A 43 6.19 -10.85 -3.22
CA CYS A 43 7.32 -11.68 -3.59
C CYS A 43 7.18 -13.07 -2.97
N HIS A 44 7.50 -14.11 -3.74
CA HIS A 44 7.53 -15.51 -3.30
C HIS A 44 8.95 -16.03 -3.42
N LYS A 45 9.52 -16.51 -2.32
CA LYS A 45 10.88 -17.06 -2.33
C LYS A 45 11.02 -18.15 -1.28
N LYS A 46 11.48 -19.34 -1.69
CA LYS A 46 11.79 -20.47 -0.80
C LYS A 46 10.67 -20.81 0.20
N GLY A 47 9.43 -20.85 -0.27
CA GLY A 47 8.26 -21.15 0.58
C GLY A 47 7.77 -20.00 1.47
N VAL A 48 8.38 -18.81 1.38
CA VAL A 48 7.97 -17.60 2.09
C VAL A 48 7.28 -16.63 1.13
N VAL A 49 6.21 -16.00 1.61
CA VAL A 49 5.52 -14.91 0.93
C VAL A 49 5.77 -13.60 1.68
N LEU A 50 6.36 -12.63 0.99
CA LEU A 50 6.41 -11.25 1.45
C LEU A 50 5.34 -10.45 0.71
N GLN A 51 4.38 -9.93 1.46
CA GLN A 51 3.33 -9.07 0.95
C GLN A 51 3.41 -7.71 1.63
N HIS A 52 3.52 -6.65 0.84
CA HIS A 52 3.62 -5.29 1.35
C HIS A 52 2.92 -4.32 0.39
N GLY A 53 2.72 -3.07 0.81
CA GLY A 53 2.00 -2.11 0.01
C GLY A 53 1.70 -0.82 0.75
N THR A 54 0.82 -0.03 0.16
CA THR A 54 0.36 1.25 0.69
C THR A 54 -1.16 1.25 0.77
N LEU A 55 -1.70 1.90 1.80
CA LEU A 55 -3.11 2.25 1.91
C LEU A 55 -3.17 3.78 2.04
N LEU A 56 -3.91 4.44 1.14
CA LEU A 56 -3.94 5.89 1.07
C LEU A 56 -4.86 6.44 2.16
N LEU A 57 -4.29 6.93 3.27
CA LEU A 57 -5.06 7.61 4.32
C LEU A 57 -5.54 8.99 3.85
N ASP A 58 -4.62 9.73 3.24
CA ASP A 58 -4.86 10.98 2.53
C ASP A 58 -3.96 11.04 1.29
N VAL A 59 -4.33 11.83 0.29
CA VAL A 59 -3.55 11.95 -0.95
C VAL A 59 -3.65 13.36 -1.55
N ASP A 60 -2.50 13.99 -1.71
CA ASP A 60 -2.32 15.16 -2.57
C ASP A 60 -1.89 14.70 -3.96
N LEU A 61 -2.85 14.64 -4.89
CA LEU A 61 -2.60 14.18 -6.26
C LEU A 61 -1.66 15.12 -7.01
N GLU A 62 -1.73 16.44 -6.76
CA GLU A 62 -0.87 17.40 -7.45
C GLU A 62 0.58 17.18 -7.04
N LYS A 63 0.85 17.12 -5.72
CA LYS A 63 2.17 16.80 -5.20
C LYS A 63 2.65 15.41 -5.61
N MET A 64 1.78 14.41 -5.67
CA MET A 64 2.17 13.07 -6.12
C MET A 64 2.67 13.07 -7.57
N PHE A 65 2.00 13.79 -8.46
CA PHE A 65 2.35 13.83 -9.88
C PHE A 65 3.45 14.83 -10.24
N THR A 66 4.00 15.59 -9.29
CA THR A 66 5.29 16.28 -9.49
C THR A 66 6.47 15.30 -9.52
N PHE A 67 6.35 14.15 -8.83
CA PHE A 67 7.40 13.13 -8.76
C PHE A 67 7.20 11.99 -9.78
N LEU A 68 5.96 11.76 -10.23
CA LEU A 68 5.63 10.66 -11.12
C LEU A 68 5.52 11.11 -12.59
N ARG A 69 6.39 10.56 -13.44
CA ARG A 69 6.33 10.83 -14.88
C ARG A 69 5.21 10.02 -15.54
N VAL A 70 4.30 10.71 -16.22
CA VAL A 70 3.21 10.10 -17.00
C VAL A 70 3.43 10.40 -18.49
N PRO A 71 3.82 9.40 -19.31
CA PRO A 71 4.33 9.66 -20.68
C PRO A 71 3.38 10.39 -21.63
N TRP A 72 2.06 10.25 -21.46
CA TRP A 72 1.07 10.84 -22.36
C TRP A 72 0.70 12.29 -22.00
N ALA A 73 0.97 12.72 -20.77
CA ALA A 73 0.50 14.02 -20.28
C ALA A 73 1.53 15.12 -20.55
N LYS A 74 1.04 16.29 -20.96
CA LYS A 74 1.88 17.48 -21.18
C LYS A 74 1.98 18.31 -19.91
N THR A 75 0.97 18.27 -19.05
CA THR A 75 0.92 19.04 -17.80
C THR A 75 0.52 18.16 -16.62
N CYS A 76 0.92 18.58 -15.41
CA CYS A 76 0.49 17.92 -14.17
C CYS A 76 -1.04 17.93 -14.03
N MET A 77 -1.71 19.03 -14.43
CA MET A 77 -3.14 19.20 -14.23
C MET A 77 -3.99 18.24 -15.08
N GLU A 78 -3.53 17.90 -16.29
CA GLU A 78 -4.16 16.85 -17.13
C GLU A 78 -4.18 15.51 -16.40
N ILE A 79 -3.06 15.16 -15.73
CA ILE A 79 -2.94 13.92 -14.97
C ILE A 79 -3.85 13.96 -13.74
N VAL A 80 -3.82 15.05 -12.99
CA VAL A 80 -4.60 15.22 -11.76
C VAL A 80 -6.10 15.10 -12.06
N ASN A 81 -6.60 15.70 -13.15
CA ASN A 81 -8.01 15.61 -13.54
C ASN A 81 -8.45 14.18 -13.85
N VAL A 82 -7.59 13.38 -14.48
CA VAL A 82 -7.86 11.94 -14.71
C VAL A 82 -7.76 11.15 -13.40
N ALA A 83 -6.73 11.42 -12.60
CA ALA A 83 -6.45 10.68 -11.37
C ALA A 83 -7.50 10.88 -10.28
N LYS A 84 -8.11 12.08 -10.18
CA LYS A 84 -9.21 12.38 -9.23
C LYS A 84 -10.40 11.44 -9.38
N ASN A 85 -10.61 10.89 -10.57
CA ASN A 85 -11.67 9.92 -10.87
C ASN A 85 -11.23 8.46 -10.74
N LYS A 86 -9.94 8.20 -10.49
CA LYS A 86 -9.35 6.84 -10.43
C LYS A 86 -8.73 6.49 -9.09
N ILE A 87 -8.38 7.47 -8.27
CA ILE A 87 -7.70 7.30 -6.99
C ILE A 87 -8.51 7.97 -5.90
N THR A 88 -8.57 7.34 -4.74
CA THR A 88 -9.19 7.90 -3.54
C THR A 88 -8.34 7.62 -2.30
N SER A 89 -8.79 8.14 -1.16
CA SER A 89 -8.17 7.96 0.15
C SER A 89 -9.22 7.67 1.22
N VAL A 90 -8.80 7.08 2.33
CA VAL A 90 -9.68 6.78 3.46
C VAL A 90 -10.35 8.05 3.98
N LYS A 91 -9.62 9.16 4.10
CA LYS A 91 -10.16 10.46 4.52
C LYS A 91 -11.27 10.96 3.61
N LYS A 92 -11.09 10.84 2.29
CA LYS A 92 -12.06 11.30 1.30
C LYS A 92 -13.34 10.48 1.36
N GLU A 93 -13.23 9.17 1.46
CA GLU A 93 -14.38 8.26 1.48
C GLU A 93 -15.12 8.28 2.84
N LEU A 94 -14.41 8.51 3.95
CA LEU A 94 -15.04 8.67 5.28
C LEU A 94 -15.59 10.08 5.53
N GLY A 95 -15.16 11.09 4.78
CA GLY A 95 -15.49 12.49 5.04
C GLY A 95 -14.88 13.06 6.33
N ARG A 96 -13.90 12.37 6.94
CA ARG A 96 -13.20 12.80 8.15
C ARG A 96 -11.75 12.33 8.17
N GLU A 97 -10.93 12.95 9.00
CA GLU A 97 -9.57 12.47 9.24
C GLU A 97 -9.57 11.16 10.04
N ILE A 98 -8.55 10.35 9.77
CA ILE A 98 -8.27 9.10 10.47
C ILE A 98 -6.85 9.15 11.02
N SER A 99 -6.68 8.76 12.27
CA SER A 99 -5.34 8.67 12.87
C SER A 99 -4.63 7.40 12.41
N ILE A 100 -3.29 7.43 12.40
CA ILE A 100 -2.48 6.22 12.13
C ILE A 100 -2.81 5.10 13.12
N GLY A 101 -3.07 5.43 14.39
CA GLY A 101 -3.44 4.46 15.42
C GLY A 101 -4.78 3.78 15.13
N GLU A 102 -5.78 4.54 14.69
CA GLU A 102 -7.08 4.02 14.29
C GLU A 102 -6.96 3.07 13.09
N MET A 103 -6.22 3.46 12.05
CA MET A 103 -5.98 2.59 10.90
C MET A 103 -5.20 1.33 11.30
N LYS A 104 -4.15 1.46 12.12
CA LYS A 104 -3.35 0.32 12.60
C LYS A 104 -4.25 -0.69 13.32
N ASN A 105 -5.13 -0.22 14.20
CA ASN A 105 -6.07 -1.09 14.91
C ASN A 105 -7.06 -1.78 13.96
N ALA A 106 -7.61 -1.06 12.98
CA ALA A 106 -8.49 -1.64 11.97
C ALA A 106 -7.76 -2.69 11.12
N LEU A 107 -6.51 -2.43 10.70
CA LEU A 107 -5.67 -3.39 10.00
C LEU A 107 -5.41 -4.63 10.85
N THR A 108 -4.97 -4.49 12.10
CA THR A 108 -4.74 -5.63 13.00
C THR A 108 -5.97 -6.53 13.07
N LYS A 109 -7.14 -5.96 13.39
CA LYS A 109 -8.40 -6.71 13.48
C LYS A 109 -8.83 -7.33 12.15
N GLY A 110 -8.67 -6.60 11.06
CA GLY A 110 -9.00 -7.08 9.72
C GLY A 110 -8.15 -8.28 9.32
N PHE A 111 -6.84 -8.23 9.58
CA PHE A 111 -5.92 -9.34 9.31
C PHE A 111 -6.16 -10.55 10.23
N GLU A 112 -6.42 -10.34 11.52
CA GLU A 112 -6.77 -11.42 12.45
C GLU A 112 -8.03 -12.16 11.98
N LYS A 113 -9.09 -11.42 11.62
CA LYS A 113 -10.34 -11.99 11.10
C LYS A 113 -10.13 -12.71 9.76
N ALA A 114 -9.43 -12.09 8.81
CA ALA A 114 -9.28 -12.63 7.46
C ALA A 114 -8.36 -13.87 7.38
N LEU A 115 -7.41 -13.99 8.30
CA LEU A 115 -6.46 -15.09 8.35
C LEU A 115 -6.81 -16.13 9.42
N ASP A 116 -7.80 -15.86 10.27
CA ASP A 116 -8.17 -16.66 11.44
C ASP A 116 -6.97 -16.90 12.37
N ILE A 117 -6.31 -15.81 12.74
CA ILE A 117 -5.11 -15.80 13.61
C ILE A 117 -5.27 -14.76 14.72
N ARG A 118 -4.38 -14.84 15.71
CA ARG A 118 -4.17 -13.78 16.69
C ARG A 118 -2.79 -13.18 16.49
N LEU A 119 -2.72 -11.87 16.33
CA LEU A 119 -1.46 -11.14 16.20
C LEU A 119 -0.99 -10.75 17.61
N ALA A 120 0.24 -11.12 17.93
CA ALA A 120 0.91 -10.68 19.14
C ALA A 120 1.91 -9.57 18.78
N SER A 121 1.99 -8.54 19.62
CA SER A 121 3.03 -7.53 19.50
C SER A 121 4.38 -8.16 19.83
N SER A 122 5.36 -7.96 18.96
CA SER A 122 6.74 -8.37 19.18
C SER A 122 7.69 -7.33 18.58
N GLU A 123 8.92 -7.34 19.08
CA GLU A 123 10.02 -6.57 18.51
C GLU A 123 10.79 -7.41 17.48
N LEU A 124 11.60 -6.74 16.66
CA LEU A 124 12.57 -7.43 15.81
C LEU A 124 13.56 -8.19 16.68
N THR A 125 13.91 -9.40 16.26
CA THR A 125 15.00 -10.16 16.87
C THR A 125 16.36 -9.45 16.63
N PRO A 126 17.39 -9.77 17.43
CA PRO A 126 18.74 -9.26 17.18
C PRO A 126 19.23 -9.56 15.76
N TYR A 127 18.98 -10.78 15.28
CA TYR A 127 19.34 -11.21 13.92
C TYR A 127 18.66 -10.36 12.84
N GLU A 128 17.34 -10.13 12.95
CA GLU A 128 16.59 -9.31 11.99
C GLU A 128 17.09 -7.86 11.98
N SER A 129 17.38 -7.32 13.17
CA SER A 129 17.89 -5.95 13.34
C SER A 129 19.28 -5.79 12.72
N GLU A 130 20.19 -6.72 12.99
CA GLU A 130 21.54 -6.74 12.41
C GLU A 130 21.50 -6.91 10.88
N LEU A 131 20.62 -7.78 10.38
CA LEU A 131 20.44 -7.98 8.95
C LEU A 131 19.87 -6.72 8.26
N ALA A 132 18.87 -6.08 8.86
CA ALA A 132 18.31 -4.83 8.35
C ALA A 132 19.37 -3.72 8.27
N GLU A 133 20.17 -3.57 9.32
CA GLU A 133 21.25 -2.58 9.38
C GLU A 133 22.35 -2.87 8.34
N LYS A 134 22.73 -4.14 8.17
CA LYS A 134 23.66 -4.55 7.12
C LYS A 134 23.13 -4.20 5.74
N LEU A 135 21.88 -4.56 5.43
CA LEU A 135 21.26 -4.27 4.14
C LEU A 135 21.11 -2.76 3.90
N TYR A 136 20.81 -1.98 4.94
CA TYR A 136 20.78 -0.53 4.86
C TYR A 136 22.14 0.02 4.40
N LYS A 137 23.22 -0.38 5.07
CA LYS A 137 24.59 0.09 4.78
C LYS A 137 25.14 -0.38 3.44
N THR A 138 24.92 -1.64 3.08
CA THR A 138 25.59 -2.24 1.91
C THR A 138 24.74 -2.21 0.64
N LYS A 139 23.45 -1.89 0.73
CA LYS A 139 22.52 -2.01 -0.40
C LYS A 139 21.57 -0.82 -0.49
N TYR A 140 20.68 -0.62 0.48
CA TYR A 140 19.58 0.35 0.31
C TYR A 140 20.02 1.82 0.30
N THR A 141 21.24 2.13 0.76
CA THR A 141 21.83 3.48 0.68
C THR A 141 22.69 3.71 -0.56
N THR A 142 22.95 2.69 -1.39
CA THR A 142 23.91 2.79 -2.51
C THR A 142 23.25 3.29 -3.80
N ASN A 143 24.04 3.93 -4.67
CA ASN A 143 23.57 4.38 -5.99
C ASN A 143 23.42 3.21 -6.96
N GLU A 144 24.21 2.16 -6.79
CA GLU A 144 24.14 0.92 -7.56
C GLU A 144 22.75 0.30 -7.41
N TRP A 145 22.20 0.29 -6.19
CA TRP A 145 20.85 -0.19 -5.93
C TRP A 145 19.79 0.81 -6.43
N ASN A 146 19.82 2.05 -5.94
CA ASN A 146 18.72 3.00 -6.14
C ASN A 146 18.60 3.55 -7.57
N THR A 147 19.71 3.69 -8.28
CA THR A 147 19.75 4.32 -9.62
C THR A 147 20.00 3.31 -10.73
N HIS A 148 20.78 2.25 -10.46
CA HIS A 148 21.20 1.29 -11.48
C HIS A 148 20.53 -0.09 -11.35
N GLY A 149 19.73 -0.32 -10.30
CA GLY A 149 19.01 -1.58 -10.09
C GLY A 149 19.92 -2.81 -9.94
N LYS A 150 21.17 -2.64 -9.52
CA LYS A 150 22.12 -3.74 -9.31
C LYS A 150 21.90 -4.35 -7.92
N GLU A 151 21.78 -5.67 -7.86
CA GLU A 151 21.51 -6.42 -6.61
C GLU A 151 22.68 -6.51 -5.64
#